data_AF-A0A6V7L6J6-F1
#
_entry.id   AF-A0A6V7L6J6-F1
#
_cell.length_a   1.000
_cell.length_b   1.000
_cell.length_c   1.000
_cell.angle_alpha   90.00
_cell.angle_beta   90.00
_cell.angle_gamma   90.00
#
_symmetry.space_group_name_H-M   'P 1'
#
loop_
_entity.id
_entity.type
_entity.pdbx_description
1 polymer ?
#
loop_
_entity_poly.entity_id
_entity_poly.type
_entity_poly.pdbx_seq_one_letter_code
_entity_poly.pdbx_strand_id
1 'polypeptide(L)' 'KEVKANGDVPAYRFTPPKDVFASVDENPAQMCFCPGGPPCAKSGTFNVSLCQYDSPVLISFPHFYL' A
#
# COMPACT_ATOMS: atom_id res chain seq x y z
N LYS A 1 -16.86 -5.00 6.64
CA LYS A 1 -17.86 -4.79 7.72
C LYS A 1 -19.15 -4.25 7.12
N GLU A 2 -20.32 -4.77 7.49
CA GLU A 2 -21.61 -4.20 7.07
C GLU A 2 -21.85 -2.82 7.70
N VAL A 3 -22.35 -1.89 6.90
CA VAL A 3 -22.65 -0.50 7.28
C VAL A 3 -23.91 -0.02 6.56
N LYS A 4 -24.54 1.04 7.06
CA LYS A 4 -25.53 1.80 6.31
C LYS A 4 -24.87 3.04 5.71
N ALA A 5 -25.02 3.23 4.40
CA ALA A 5 -24.57 4.41 3.69
C ALA A 5 -25.63 5.53 3.76
N ASN A 6 -25.38 6.64 3.06
CA ASN A 6 -26.31 7.76 3.02
C ASN A 6 -27.70 7.31 2.52
N GLY A 7 -28.76 7.77 3.17
CA GLY A 7 -30.13 7.32 2.88
C GLY A 7 -30.43 5.87 3.29
N ASP A 8 -29.79 5.35 4.34
CA ASP A 8 -30.03 4.01 4.92
C ASP A 8 -29.75 2.82 3.97
N VAL A 9 -29.03 3.05 2.88
CA VAL A 9 -28.69 2.01 1.90
C VAL A 9 -27.69 1.01 2.52
N PRO A 10 -28.00 -0.31 2.58
CA PRO A 10 -27.06 -1.33 3.06
C PRO A 10 -25.79 -1.39 2.19
N ALA A 11 -24.63 -1.44 2.83
CA ALA A 11 -23.34 -1.47 2.15
C ALA A 11 -22.27 -2.24 2.94
N TYR A 12 -21.15 -2.52 2.27
CA TYR A 12 -19.97 -3.12 2.88
C TYR A 12 -18.81 -2.12 2.91
N ARG A 13 -18.22 -1.92 4.08
CA ARG A 13 -16.96 -1.18 4.27
C ARG A 13 -15.78 -2.13 4.09
N PHE A 14 -14.92 -1.79 3.14
CA PHE A 14 -13.63 -2.39 2.90
C PHE A 14 -12.52 -1.43 3.34
N THR A 15 -11.41 -1.99 3.82
CA THR A 15 -10.20 -1.26 4.18
C THR A 15 -9.01 -1.98 3.53
N PRO A 16 -7.95 -1.26 3.15
CA PRO A 16 -6.72 -1.91 2.71
C PRO A 16 -6.24 -2.92 3.76
N PRO A 17 -5.79 -4.11 3.35
CA PRO A 17 -5.18 -5.07 4.26
C PRO A 17 -3.81 -4.54 4.72
N LYS A 18 -3.33 -5.01 5.88
CA LYS A 18 -2.11 -4.49 6.51
C LYS A 18 -0.84 -4.75 5.70
N ASP A 19 -0.87 -5.77 4.86
CA ASP A 19 0.25 -6.26 4.06
C ASP A 19 0.32 -5.64 2.65
N VAL A 20 -0.55 -4.66 2.34
CA VAL A 20 -0.59 -4.00 1.03
C VAL A 20 0.72 -3.28 0.70
N PHE A 21 1.40 -2.74 1.72
CA PHE A 21 2.74 -2.13 1.63
C PHE A 21 3.76 -2.87 2.52
N ALA A 22 3.57 -4.17 2.74
CA ALA A 22 4.56 -4.98 3.45
C ALA A 22 5.86 -5.09 2.64
N SER A 23 6.98 -5.26 3.34
CA SER A 23 8.24 -5.60 2.71
C SER A 23 8.23 -7.01 2.12
N VAL A 24 9.19 -7.32 1.25
CA VAL A 24 9.33 -8.64 0.63
C VAL A 24 9.60 -9.74 1.67
N ASP A 25 10.26 -9.39 2.79
CA ASP A 25 10.53 -10.30 3.90
C ASP A 25 9.23 -10.74 4.63
N GLU A 26 8.25 -9.83 4.72
CA GLU A 26 6.94 -10.08 5.33
C GLU A 26 5.93 -10.68 4.35
N ASN A 27 5.96 -10.23 3.09
CA ASN A 27 5.09 -10.71 2.01
C ASN A 27 5.88 -10.90 0.71
N PRO A 28 6.31 -12.13 0.38
CA PRO A 28 7.08 -12.42 -0.83
C PRO A 28 6.39 -12.03 -2.15
N ALA A 29 5.07 -11.90 -2.16
CA ALA A 29 4.32 -11.46 -3.33
C ALA A 29 4.64 -10.00 -3.72
N GLN A 30 5.24 -9.21 -2.81
CA GLN A 30 5.62 -7.82 -3.03
C GLN A 30 6.90 -7.66 -3.89
N MET A 31 7.60 -8.76 -4.22
CA MET A 31 8.84 -8.72 -5.01
C MET A 31 8.68 -7.94 -6.33
N CYS A 32 7.53 -8.10 -7.00
CA CYS A 32 7.25 -7.44 -8.28
C CYS A 32 7.14 -5.91 -8.17
N PHE A 33 6.97 -5.37 -6.95
CA PHE A 33 6.86 -3.94 -6.67
C PHE A 33 8.16 -3.32 -6.14
N CYS A 34 9.29 -4.00 -6.34
CA CYS A 34 10.63 -3.55 -5.99
C CYS A 34 11.40 -3.08 -7.24
N PRO A 35 11.16 -1.85 -7.73
CA PRO A 35 11.86 -1.34 -8.91
C PRO A 35 13.37 -1.24 -8.63
N GLY A 36 14.19 -1.78 -9.54
CA GLY A 36 15.66 -1.81 -9.39
C GLY A 36 16.20 -2.95 -8.52
N GLY A 37 15.34 -3.81 -7.97
CA GLY A 37 15.74 -4.91 -7.10
C GLY A 37 16.17 -4.46 -5.70
N PRO A 38 16.67 -5.38 -4.87
CA PRO A 38 17.08 -5.06 -3.51
C PRO A 38 18.16 -3.98 -3.44
N PRO A 39 18.11 -3.06 -2.45
CA PRO A 39 17.14 -3.03 -1.35
C PRO A 39 15.77 -2.45 -1.74
N CYS A 40 14.72 -3.18 -1.39
CA CYS A 40 13.33 -2.78 -1.62
C CYS A 40 12.84 -1.74 -0.59
N ALA A 41 11.70 -1.12 -0.90
CA ALA A 41 11.00 -0.25 0.05
C ALA A 41 10.71 -1.00 1.36
N LYS A 42 10.76 -0.26 2.48
CA LYS A 42 10.46 -0.81 3.81
C LYS A 42 8.95 -0.92 4.01
N SER A 43 8.53 -1.81 4.91
CA SER A 43 7.12 -1.96 5.28
C SER A 43 6.50 -0.61 5.64
N GLY A 44 5.27 -0.37 5.17
CA GLY A 44 4.56 0.89 5.33
C GLY A 44 4.87 1.94 4.25
N THR A 45 5.79 1.65 3.33
CA THR A 45 6.13 2.53 2.19
C THR A 45 6.08 1.79 0.85
N PHE A 46 5.76 2.53 -0.21
CA PHE A 46 5.70 1.99 -1.57
C PHE A 46 6.42 2.92 -2.55
N ASN A 47 7.28 2.34 -3.40
CA ASN A 47 8.08 3.09 -4.37
C ASN A 47 7.29 3.36 -5.65
N VAL A 48 7.05 4.64 -5.95
CA VAL A 48 6.35 5.10 -7.16
C VAL A 48 7.27 5.88 -8.10
N SER A 49 8.59 5.72 -8.00
CA SER A 49 9.55 6.46 -8.83
C SER A 49 9.30 6.27 -10.33
N LEU A 50 9.00 5.04 -10.75
CA LEU A 50 8.66 4.71 -12.15
C LEU A 50 7.40 5.44 -12.65
N CYS A 51 6.53 5.87 -11.73
CA CYS A 51 5.32 6.64 -12.03
C CYS A 51 5.53 8.16 -11.89
N GLN A 52 6.71 8.60 -11.46
CA GLN A 52 7.03 9.99 -11.10
C GLN A 52 8.32 10.46 -11.80
N TYR A 53 8.50 10.11 -13.08
CA TYR A 53 9.66 10.52 -13.89
C TYR A 53 11.00 10.16 -13.24
N ASP A 54 11.09 8.97 -12.64
CA ASP A 54 12.25 8.45 -11.89
C ASP A 54 12.65 9.30 -10.66
N SER A 55 11.80 10.24 -10.25
CA SER A 55 11.96 10.98 -8.99
C SER A 55 11.88 10.02 -7.79
N PRO A 56 12.71 10.18 -6.73
CA PRO A 56 12.77 9.26 -5.60
C PRO A 56 11.58 9.42 -4.63
N VAL A 57 10.37 9.16 -5.12
CA VAL A 57 9.11 9.35 -4.39
C VAL A 57 8.66 8.03 -3.76
N LEU A 58 8.46 8.08 -2.44
CA LEU A 58 7.80 7.02 -1.66
C LEU A 58 6.43 7.52 -1.20
N ILE A 59 5.41 6.67 -1.32
CA ILE A 59 4.10 6.91 -0.72
C ILE A 59 3.91 6.05 0.54
N SER A 60 3.08 6.51 1.46
CA SER A 60 2.66 5.80 2.67
C SER A 60 1.22 6.17 3.02
N PHE A 61 0.61 5.42 3.93
CA PHE A 61 -0.61 5.92 4.59
C PHE A 61 -0.26 7.10 5.50
N PRO A 62 -1.24 7.98 5.81
CA PRO A 62 -1.02 9.13 6.68
C PRO A 62 -0.31 8.73 7.97
N HIS A 63 0.70 9.51 8.37
CA HIS A 63 1.54 9.25 9.55
C HIS A 63 2.30 7.92 9.54
N PHE A 64 2.63 7.37 8.36
CA PHE A 64 3.26 6.05 8.24
C PHE A 64 2.45 4.95 8.96
N TYR A 65 1.12 5.08 8.92
CA TYR A 65 0.23 4.09 9.51
C TYR A 65 0.27 2.78 8.71
N LEU A 66 0.13 1.66 9.43
CA LEU A 66 0.34 0.26 9.02
C LEU A 66 1.80 -0.20 9.13
#